data_AF-A0A5D0WQT2-F1
#
_entry.id   AF-A0A5D0WQT2-F1
#
_cell.length_a   1.000
_cell.length_b   1.000
_cell.length_c   1.000
_cell.angle_alpha   90.00
_cell.angle_beta   90.00
_cell.angle_gamma   90.00
#
_symmetry.space_group_name_H-M   'P 1'
#
loop_
_entity.id
_entity.type
_entity.pdbx_description
1 polymer ?
#
loop_
_entity_poly.entity_id
_entity_poly.type
_entity_poly.pdbx_seq_one_letter_code
_entity_poly.pdbx_strand_id
1 'polypeptide(L)'
;MAPLAHRHNAGPDAPDGRADLVRQNLAAVAEGLNGHFDKAGLALGQTVEMIDVILTALREVAQVFAQSEATAAIANLRASASRLGQVAQSLERRGTEIAAIHKVSRDLRRAISELQRCLQVLQIYAMNVKIAASGAPDFVNFADEMNVKLGAGNRETEAFSHKLAELDTSITSMQGIDARLLRECRKVIPQVPDRLARDAEALSSHQDELVDLAEATTNHARAIQGELASALTALQVGDRARQRLEHVCQACTRLDQPSGQALCDPQRGHVLALVHAQIEDTAQEYERDTRALVDALQRLRTNAEKLTALQDRDTFDEQAGALFLRRMEDGIAEAAGMIGQLHEADVQAEATLGVILATVETVTERVSAIRNLRVDVRQMAINIGLRCRKTEVIGRPVSIIANEIRSHSDKLDTLISGINTAEAELVAISERMRTMAGNGDGAVGNGLSGALETIRDSAQATDMAMATVEQGAIGMAELMEQTQGFLAAALQMAPGIAEEAQALASSPLPPGAPGDDSPLRLLLEDIAGSYTMAGERSVHNRFLRPGMVALGTSANAPSASVSDDEAGFEDFDDGLF
;
A
#
# COMPACT_ATOMS: atom_id res chain seq x y z
N MET A 1 22.29 29.44 -40.92
CA MET A 1 22.54 29.71 -42.35
C MET A 1 23.32 31.02 -42.48
N ALA A 2 24.60 30.94 -42.83
CA ALA A 2 25.43 32.05 -43.27
C ALA A 2 26.13 31.58 -44.57
N PRO A 3 26.29 32.44 -45.59
CA PRO A 3 26.72 31.99 -46.90
C PRO A 3 28.23 31.80 -46.94
N LEU A 4 28.68 30.59 -47.24
CA LEU A 4 30.07 30.27 -47.62
C LEU A 4 30.35 30.90 -49.00
N ALA A 5 30.76 32.17 -49.01
CA ALA A 5 31.21 32.87 -50.20
C ALA A 5 32.73 33.11 -50.11
N HIS A 6 33.51 32.16 -50.62
CA HIS A 6 34.79 32.42 -51.29
C HIS A 6 35.23 31.19 -52.09
N ARG A 7 34.59 30.97 -53.25
CA ARG A 7 35.15 30.10 -54.30
C ARG A 7 36.30 30.84 -54.97
N HIS A 8 37.52 30.43 -54.68
CA HIS A 8 38.69 30.80 -55.48
C HIS A 8 38.60 30.05 -56.82
N ASN A 9 38.51 30.80 -57.91
CA ASN A 9 38.36 30.29 -59.27
C ASN A 9 39.72 29.75 -59.76
N ALA A 10 39.97 28.46 -59.60
CA ALA A 10 41.08 27.75 -60.25
C ALA A 10 40.55 27.01 -61.48
N GLY A 11 41.23 27.18 -62.62
CA GLY A 11 40.83 26.63 -63.92
C GLY A 11 40.77 25.09 -63.96
N PRO A 12 40.03 24.50 -64.92
CA PRO A 12 39.57 23.11 -64.87
C PRO A 12 40.61 22.01 -65.21
N ASP A 13 41.90 22.31 -65.40
CA ASP A 13 42.87 21.35 -65.99
C ASP A 13 44.17 21.11 -65.17
N ALA A 14 44.22 21.46 -63.88
CA ALA A 14 45.33 21.05 -63.01
C ALA A 14 44.90 19.90 -62.07
N PRO A 15 45.41 18.66 -62.26
CA PRO A 15 45.06 17.53 -61.38
C PRO A 15 45.43 17.78 -59.90
N ASP A 16 46.44 18.61 -59.62
CA ASP A 16 47.09 18.72 -58.31
C ASP A 16 46.29 19.46 -57.21
N GLY A 17 45.14 20.07 -57.49
CA GLY A 17 44.37 20.82 -56.47
C GLY A 17 43.05 20.18 -56.02
N ARG A 18 42.57 19.14 -56.73
CA ARG A 18 41.23 18.56 -56.49
C ARG A 18 41.15 17.70 -55.23
N ALA A 19 42.19 16.89 -54.99
CA ALA A 19 42.26 16.02 -53.81
C ALA A 19 42.34 16.83 -52.51
N ASP A 20 43.07 17.94 -52.53
CA ASP A 20 43.26 18.83 -51.38
C ASP A 20 41.99 19.59 -50.99
N LEU A 21 41.21 20.06 -51.96
CA LEU A 21 39.92 20.72 -51.71
C LEU A 21 38.90 19.75 -51.12
N VAL A 22 38.80 18.55 -51.69
CA VAL A 22 37.89 17.49 -51.20
C VAL A 22 38.31 17.04 -49.79
N ARG A 23 39.60 16.90 -49.52
CA ARG A 23 40.12 16.60 -48.17
C ARG A 23 39.71 17.65 -47.14
N GLN A 24 39.79 18.94 -47.46
CA GLN A 24 39.38 20.02 -46.55
C GLN A 24 37.87 19.99 -46.29
N ASN A 25 37.06 19.78 -47.34
CA ASN A 25 35.61 19.72 -47.21
C ASN A 25 35.16 18.49 -46.41
N LEU A 26 35.74 17.31 -46.67
CA LEU A 26 35.46 16.08 -45.92
C LEU A 26 35.88 16.17 -44.45
N ALA A 27 36.99 16.85 -44.15
CA ALA A 27 37.40 17.11 -42.77
C ALA A 27 36.38 18.00 -42.02
N ALA A 28 35.87 19.06 -42.66
CA ALA A 28 34.83 19.91 -42.09
C ALA A 28 33.50 19.16 -41.89
N VAL A 29 33.15 18.27 -42.83
CA VAL A 29 31.98 17.38 -42.71
C VAL A 29 32.15 16.40 -41.55
N ALA A 30 33.33 15.78 -41.39
CA ALA A 30 33.62 14.87 -40.30
C ALA A 30 33.53 15.55 -38.91
N GLU A 31 34.01 16.79 -38.78
CA GLU A 31 33.89 17.57 -37.56
C GLU A 31 32.41 17.92 -37.23
N GLY A 32 31.65 18.34 -38.25
CA GLY A 32 30.22 18.62 -38.10
C GLY A 32 29.38 17.39 -37.74
N LEU A 33 29.75 16.19 -38.23
CA LEU A 33 29.12 14.94 -37.82
C LEU A 33 29.34 14.67 -36.33
N ASN A 34 30.57 14.79 -35.85
CA ASN A 34 30.90 14.54 -34.45
C ASN A 34 30.05 15.40 -33.49
N GLY A 35 29.91 16.69 -33.81
CA GLY A 35 29.12 17.62 -32.99
C GLY A 35 27.62 17.29 -32.91
N HIS A 36 27.04 16.62 -33.91
CA HIS A 36 25.63 16.19 -33.85
C HIS A 36 25.46 14.87 -33.09
N PHE A 37 26.36 13.89 -33.32
CA PHE A 37 26.32 12.60 -32.61
C PHE A 37 26.66 12.73 -31.12
N ASP A 38 27.57 13.62 -30.74
CA ASP A 38 27.88 13.92 -29.33
C ASP A 38 26.64 14.48 -28.60
N LYS A 39 25.94 15.44 -29.23
CA LYS A 39 24.70 16.02 -28.67
C LYS A 39 23.59 14.98 -28.56
N ALA A 40 23.43 14.14 -29.58
CA ALA A 40 22.47 13.04 -29.54
C ALA A 40 22.82 12.02 -28.44
N GLY A 41 24.09 11.68 -28.25
CA GLY A 41 24.56 10.78 -27.19
C GLY A 41 24.30 11.33 -25.78
N LEU A 42 24.57 12.62 -25.56
CA LEU A 42 24.29 13.28 -24.29
C LEU A 42 22.78 13.27 -23.96
N ALA A 43 21.93 13.61 -24.93
CA ALA A 43 20.48 13.61 -24.75
C ALA A 43 19.90 12.20 -24.50
N LEU A 44 20.43 11.18 -25.20
CA LEU A 44 20.05 9.78 -24.95
C LEU A 44 20.51 9.31 -23.57
N GLY A 45 21.70 9.72 -23.11
CA GLY A 45 22.18 9.44 -21.76
C GLY A 45 21.25 10.01 -20.68
N GLN A 46 20.84 11.28 -20.83
CA GLN A 46 19.85 11.91 -19.94
C GLN A 46 18.49 11.18 -19.97
N THR A 47 18.08 10.66 -21.13
CA THR A 47 16.86 9.86 -21.27
C THR A 47 16.95 8.55 -20.49
N VAL A 48 18.14 7.89 -20.46
CA VAL A 48 18.35 6.67 -19.65
C VAL A 48 18.16 6.96 -18.17
N GLU A 49 18.78 8.04 -17.68
CA GLU A 49 18.66 8.46 -16.27
C GLU A 49 17.20 8.71 -15.90
N MET A 50 16.43 9.36 -16.77
CA MET A 50 15.02 9.66 -16.53
C MET A 50 14.14 8.40 -16.50
N ILE A 51 14.43 7.41 -17.36
CA ILE A 51 13.73 6.10 -17.31
C ILE A 51 14.02 5.37 -16.00
N ASP A 52 15.25 5.43 -15.48
CA ASP A 52 15.58 4.77 -14.23
C ASP A 52 14.85 5.42 -13.04
N VAL A 53 14.71 6.74 -13.03
CA VAL A 53 13.88 7.48 -12.08
C VAL A 53 12.41 7.02 -12.17
N ILE A 54 11.85 6.93 -13.38
CA ILE A 54 10.48 6.43 -13.61
C ILE A 54 10.32 5.00 -13.09
N LEU A 55 11.24 4.09 -13.44
CA LEU A 55 11.18 2.69 -13.02
C LEU A 55 11.33 2.52 -11.51
N THR A 56 12.06 3.42 -10.85
CA THR A 56 12.20 3.43 -9.39
C THR A 56 10.91 3.90 -8.73
N ALA A 57 10.32 5.00 -9.21
CA ALA A 57 9.02 5.48 -8.72
C ALA A 57 7.91 4.43 -8.87
N LEU A 58 7.86 3.72 -10.01
CA LEU A 58 6.90 2.64 -10.25
C LEU A 58 7.11 1.43 -9.32
N ARG A 59 8.36 1.11 -8.98
CA ARG A 59 8.67 0.06 -8.01
C ARG A 59 8.24 0.44 -6.60
N GLU A 60 8.41 1.70 -6.20
CA GLU A 60 7.92 2.20 -4.91
C GLU A 60 6.40 2.09 -4.80
N VAL A 61 5.67 2.47 -5.84
CA VAL A 61 4.20 2.30 -5.93
C VAL A 61 3.80 0.84 -5.79
N ALA A 62 4.45 -0.05 -6.56
CA ALA A 62 4.18 -1.48 -6.48
C ALA A 62 4.50 -2.05 -5.08
N GLN A 63 5.54 -1.57 -4.40
CA GLN A 63 5.88 -2.00 -3.05
C GLN A 63 4.86 -1.50 -2.01
N VAL A 64 4.41 -0.25 -2.10
CA VAL A 64 3.37 0.31 -1.22
C VAL A 64 2.08 -0.53 -1.29
N PHE A 65 1.71 -1.01 -2.48
CA PHE A 65 0.53 -1.86 -2.66
C PHE A 65 0.76 -3.34 -2.37
N ALA A 66 1.96 -3.86 -2.64
CA ALA A 66 2.32 -5.24 -2.31
C ALA A 66 2.47 -5.46 -0.80
N GLN A 67 2.83 -4.42 -0.04
CA GLN A 67 2.75 -4.45 1.41
C GLN A 67 1.29 -4.61 1.81
N SER A 68 0.98 -5.71 2.50
CA SER A 68 -0.37 -6.08 2.93
C SER A 68 -1.11 -5.04 3.79
N GLU A 69 -0.44 -3.95 4.16
CA GLU A 69 -0.93 -2.92 5.07
C GLU A 69 -2.11 -2.13 4.48
N ALA A 70 -2.07 -1.71 3.21
CA ALA A 70 -3.18 -0.98 2.60
C ALA A 70 -4.43 -1.86 2.41
N THR A 71 -4.24 -3.10 1.97
CA THR A 71 -5.34 -4.08 1.84
C THR A 71 -5.90 -4.45 3.23
N ALA A 72 -5.03 -4.63 4.23
CA ALA A 72 -5.45 -4.89 5.61
C ALA A 72 -6.21 -3.68 6.20
N ALA A 73 -5.81 -2.46 5.87
CA ALA A 73 -6.50 -1.24 6.28
C ALA A 73 -7.93 -1.19 5.70
N ILE A 74 -8.11 -1.49 4.41
CA ILE A 74 -9.44 -1.58 3.78
C ILE A 74 -10.28 -2.71 4.40
N ALA A 75 -9.69 -3.87 4.67
CA ALA A 75 -10.37 -4.96 5.35
C ALA A 75 -10.82 -4.57 6.77
N ASN A 76 -9.99 -3.85 7.51
CA ASN A 76 -10.31 -3.31 8.83
C ASN A 76 -11.44 -2.27 8.77
N LEU A 77 -11.46 -1.41 7.75
CA LEU A 77 -12.57 -0.46 7.51
C LEU A 77 -13.89 -1.20 7.25
N ARG A 78 -13.90 -2.22 6.37
CA ARG A 78 -15.09 -3.04 6.10
C ARG A 78 -15.56 -3.79 7.33
N ALA A 79 -14.64 -4.39 8.09
CA ALA A 79 -14.96 -5.09 9.33
C ALA A 79 -15.59 -4.13 10.36
N SER A 80 -15.04 -2.93 10.47
CA SER A 80 -15.54 -1.91 11.40
C SER A 80 -16.91 -1.35 10.98
N ALA A 81 -17.13 -1.12 9.68
CA ALA A 81 -18.43 -0.73 9.14
C ALA A 81 -19.49 -1.80 9.44
N SER A 82 -19.17 -3.08 9.23
CA SER A 82 -20.06 -4.20 9.58
C SER A 82 -20.39 -4.25 11.08
N ARG A 83 -19.38 -4.06 11.94
CA ARG A 83 -19.59 -4.00 13.40
C ARG A 83 -20.49 -2.84 13.79
N LEU A 84 -20.25 -1.64 13.26
CA LEU A 84 -21.09 -0.45 13.50
C LEU A 84 -22.55 -0.68 13.07
N GLY A 85 -22.77 -1.35 11.94
CA GLY A 85 -24.10 -1.75 11.50
C GLY A 85 -24.82 -2.69 12.49
N GLN A 86 -24.09 -3.48 13.27
CA GLN A 86 -24.64 -4.42 14.25
C GLN A 86 -24.82 -3.82 15.66
N VAL A 87 -24.26 -2.62 15.93
CA VAL A 87 -24.30 -2.00 17.27
C VAL A 87 -25.73 -1.79 17.76
N ALA A 88 -26.62 -1.25 16.93
CA ALA A 88 -28.02 -1.02 17.31
C ALA A 88 -28.71 -2.31 17.77
N GLN A 89 -28.49 -3.42 17.04
CA GLN A 89 -29.06 -4.72 17.39
C GLN A 89 -28.47 -5.27 18.71
N SER A 90 -27.18 -5.06 18.95
CA SER A 90 -26.53 -5.44 20.20
C SER A 90 -27.10 -4.66 21.40
N LEU A 91 -27.29 -3.34 21.25
CA LEU A 91 -27.88 -2.48 22.27
C LEU A 91 -29.33 -2.82 22.56
N GLU A 92 -30.13 -3.14 21.54
CA GLU A 92 -31.51 -3.58 21.74
C GLU A 92 -31.57 -4.91 22.52
N ARG A 93 -30.74 -5.89 22.17
CA ARG A 93 -30.63 -7.15 22.93
C ARG A 93 -30.20 -6.87 24.37
N ARG A 94 -29.20 -6.02 24.58
CA ARG A 94 -28.74 -5.65 25.93
C ARG A 94 -29.85 -4.99 26.73
N GLY A 95 -30.59 -4.06 26.13
CA GLY A 95 -31.74 -3.41 26.74
C GLY A 95 -32.82 -4.40 27.22
N THR A 96 -33.04 -5.49 26.48
CA THR A 96 -33.99 -6.54 26.93
C THR A 96 -33.53 -7.28 28.18
N GLU A 97 -32.23 -7.59 28.30
CA GLU A 97 -31.68 -8.25 29.49
C GLU A 97 -31.67 -7.29 30.70
N ILE A 98 -31.32 -6.01 30.50
CA ILE A 98 -31.41 -5.00 31.57
C ILE A 98 -32.84 -4.87 32.09
N ALA A 99 -33.84 -4.85 31.19
CA ALA A 99 -35.24 -4.79 31.58
C ALA A 99 -35.66 -6.03 32.39
N ALA A 100 -35.12 -7.21 32.07
CA ALA A 100 -35.32 -8.43 32.85
C ALA A 100 -34.71 -8.30 34.26
N ILE A 101 -33.46 -7.82 34.39
CA ILE A 101 -32.82 -7.60 35.70
C ILE A 101 -33.64 -6.61 36.54
N HIS A 102 -34.12 -5.52 35.93
CA HIS A 102 -34.91 -4.52 36.63
C HIS A 102 -36.24 -5.06 37.15
N LYS A 103 -36.85 -6.00 36.42
CA LYS A 103 -38.03 -6.75 36.90
C LYS A 103 -37.68 -7.62 38.09
N VAL A 104 -36.64 -8.45 37.99
CA VAL A 104 -36.23 -9.37 39.07
C VAL A 104 -35.81 -8.61 40.34
N SER A 105 -35.09 -7.50 40.20
CA SER A 105 -34.72 -6.62 41.32
C SER A 105 -35.95 -6.04 42.04
N ARG A 106 -37.00 -5.64 41.31
CA ARG A 106 -38.26 -5.17 41.91
C ARG A 106 -39.00 -6.29 42.64
N ASP A 107 -39.02 -7.49 42.08
CA ASP A 107 -39.65 -8.66 42.70
C ASP A 107 -38.93 -9.04 44.00
N LEU A 108 -37.59 -9.00 44.02
CA LEU A 108 -36.78 -9.17 45.23
C LEU A 108 -37.10 -8.12 46.28
N ARG A 109 -37.09 -6.82 45.92
CA ARG A 109 -37.44 -5.72 46.85
C ARG A 109 -38.79 -5.94 47.53
N ARG A 110 -39.79 -6.36 46.75
CA ARG A 110 -41.12 -6.68 47.27
C ARG A 110 -41.07 -7.84 48.25
N ALA A 111 -40.38 -8.93 47.90
CA ALA A 111 -40.25 -10.10 48.77
C ALA A 111 -39.60 -9.77 50.12
N ILE A 112 -38.57 -8.91 50.14
CA ILE A 112 -37.90 -8.51 51.39
C ILE A 112 -38.76 -7.56 52.21
N SER A 113 -39.49 -6.65 51.58
CA SER A 113 -40.44 -5.80 52.29
C SER A 113 -41.52 -6.63 52.97
N GLU A 114 -42.01 -7.67 52.30
CA GLU A 114 -42.95 -8.65 52.88
C GLU A 114 -42.28 -9.47 54.01
N LEU A 115 -41.00 -9.83 53.86
CA LEU A 115 -40.22 -10.53 54.90
C LEU A 115 -40.03 -9.67 56.15
N GLN A 116 -39.66 -8.39 55.99
CA GLN A 116 -39.55 -7.41 57.08
C GLN A 116 -40.86 -7.24 57.83
N ARG A 117 -41.97 -7.13 57.10
CA ARG A 117 -43.31 -7.07 57.69
C ARG A 117 -43.63 -8.34 58.47
N CYS A 118 -43.23 -9.50 57.97
CA CYS A 118 -43.43 -10.78 58.66
C CYS A 118 -42.60 -10.86 59.96
N LEU A 119 -41.35 -10.41 59.94
CA LEU A 119 -40.47 -10.34 61.12
C LEU A 119 -41.00 -9.34 62.17
N GLN A 120 -41.50 -8.18 61.76
CA GLN A 120 -42.14 -7.21 62.67
C GLN A 120 -43.38 -7.80 63.34
N VAL A 121 -44.22 -8.51 62.59
CA VAL A 121 -45.39 -9.19 63.17
C VAL A 121 -44.97 -10.28 64.16
N LEU A 122 -43.91 -11.04 63.86
CA LEU A 122 -43.35 -12.02 64.80
C LEU A 122 -42.80 -11.37 66.08
N GLN A 123 -42.22 -10.17 66.01
CA GLN A 123 -41.78 -9.42 67.19
C GLN A 123 -42.96 -8.99 68.06
N ILE A 124 -44.07 -8.56 67.45
CA ILE A 124 -45.32 -8.27 68.18
C ILE A 124 -45.82 -9.52 68.90
N TYR A 125 -45.79 -10.68 68.25
CA TYR A 125 -46.17 -11.95 68.88
C TYR A 125 -45.22 -12.36 70.01
N ALA A 126 -43.90 -12.17 69.85
CA ALA A 126 -42.93 -12.41 70.91
C ALA A 126 -43.22 -11.53 72.15
N MET A 127 -43.53 -10.25 71.94
CA MET A 127 -43.96 -9.34 73.02
C MET A 127 -45.27 -9.80 73.67
N ASN A 128 -46.26 -10.22 72.88
CA ASN A 128 -47.54 -10.72 73.41
C ASN A 128 -47.36 -12.00 74.23
N VAL A 129 -46.45 -12.90 73.87
CA VAL A 129 -46.06 -14.05 74.71
C VAL A 129 -45.47 -13.58 76.03
N LYS A 130 -44.55 -12.60 76.00
CA LYS A 130 -43.91 -12.04 77.21
C LYS A 130 -44.94 -11.44 78.18
N ILE A 131 -45.95 -10.74 77.66
CA ILE A 131 -47.03 -10.14 78.44
C ILE A 131 -47.98 -11.23 78.98
N ALA A 132 -48.44 -12.13 78.12
CA ALA A 132 -49.41 -13.17 78.48
C ALA A 132 -48.84 -14.19 79.48
N ALA A 133 -47.52 -14.39 79.47
CA ALA A 133 -46.83 -15.28 80.39
C ALA A 133 -46.10 -14.54 81.53
N SER A 134 -46.48 -13.29 81.80
CA SER A 134 -45.97 -12.51 82.94
C SER A 134 -46.18 -13.29 84.25
N GLY A 135 -45.08 -13.67 84.90
CA GLY A 135 -45.07 -14.54 86.08
C GLY A 135 -44.52 -15.96 85.84
N ALA A 136 -44.21 -16.34 84.61
CA ALA A 136 -43.60 -17.63 84.27
C ALA A 136 -42.22 -17.43 83.60
N PRO A 137 -41.11 -17.58 84.35
CA PRO A 137 -39.76 -17.17 83.89
C PRO A 137 -39.31 -17.87 82.60
N ASP A 138 -39.72 -19.13 82.40
CA ASP A 138 -39.40 -19.91 81.19
C ASP A 138 -39.97 -19.31 79.90
N PHE A 139 -41.17 -18.71 79.96
CA PHE A 139 -41.82 -18.10 78.80
C PHE A 139 -41.31 -16.68 78.53
N VAL A 140 -40.86 -15.99 79.57
CA VAL A 140 -40.20 -14.68 79.44
C VAL A 140 -38.83 -14.84 78.78
N ASN A 141 -38.01 -15.79 79.24
CA ASN A 141 -36.72 -16.11 78.63
C ASN A 141 -36.87 -16.51 77.15
N PHE A 142 -37.91 -17.28 76.83
CA PHE A 142 -38.25 -17.60 75.44
C PHE A 142 -38.48 -16.34 74.59
N ALA A 143 -39.30 -15.41 75.08
CA ALA A 143 -39.66 -14.22 74.33
C ALA A 143 -38.44 -13.31 74.11
N ASP A 144 -37.52 -13.26 75.07
CA ASP A 144 -36.26 -12.53 74.95
C ASP A 144 -35.32 -13.17 73.91
N GLU A 145 -35.17 -14.50 73.94
CA GLU A 145 -34.36 -15.23 72.95
C GLU A 145 -34.93 -15.06 71.53
N MET A 146 -36.25 -15.16 71.38
CA MET A 146 -36.94 -14.93 70.11
C MET A 146 -36.74 -13.50 69.59
N ASN A 147 -36.80 -12.49 70.47
CA ASN A 147 -36.56 -11.09 70.09
C ASN A 147 -35.13 -10.84 69.60
N VAL A 148 -34.12 -11.45 70.24
CA VAL A 148 -32.72 -11.35 69.79
C VAL A 148 -32.57 -11.92 68.39
N LYS A 149 -33.13 -13.12 68.14
CA LYS A 149 -33.08 -13.78 66.84
C LYS A 149 -33.82 -12.99 65.75
N LEU A 150 -35.02 -12.48 66.04
CA LEU A 150 -35.78 -11.63 65.12
C LEU A 150 -35.08 -10.29 64.85
N GLY A 151 -34.41 -9.72 65.85
CA GLY A 151 -33.60 -8.51 65.69
C GLY A 151 -32.40 -8.71 64.76
N ALA A 152 -31.74 -9.87 64.82
CA ALA A 152 -30.72 -10.25 63.85
C ALA A 152 -31.31 -10.37 62.44
N GLY A 153 -32.46 -11.03 62.28
CA GLY A 153 -33.17 -11.11 61.00
C GLY A 153 -33.49 -9.75 60.39
N ASN A 154 -33.96 -8.79 61.19
CA ASN A 154 -34.23 -7.43 60.69
C ASN A 154 -32.96 -6.75 60.13
N ARG A 155 -31.82 -6.86 60.82
CA ARG A 155 -30.55 -6.31 60.33
C ARG A 155 -30.12 -6.93 59.00
N GLU A 156 -30.29 -8.24 58.85
CA GLU A 156 -30.02 -8.95 57.59
C GLU A 156 -30.92 -8.44 56.45
N THR A 157 -32.21 -8.24 56.70
CA THR A 157 -33.13 -7.69 55.69
C THR A 157 -32.89 -6.23 55.33
N GLU A 158 -32.44 -5.41 56.28
CA GLU A 158 -32.11 -4.00 56.04
C GLU A 158 -30.87 -3.87 55.14
N ALA A 159 -29.82 -4.65 55.42
CA ALA A 159 -28.65 -4.72 54.57
C ALA A 159 -28.98 -5.21 53.16
N PHE A 160 -29.92 -6.15 53.02
CA PHE A 160 -30.43 -6.61 51.73
C PHE A 160 -31.07 -5.46 50.93
N SER A 161 -31.93 -4.67 51.58
CA SER A 161 -32.59 -3.52 50.96
C SER A 161 -31.57 -2.51 50.42
N HIS A 162 -30.48 -2.27 51.17
CA HIS A 162 -29.40 -1.38 50.74
C HIS A 162 -28.68 -1.88 49.47
N LYS A 163 -28.40 -3.18 49.35
CA LYS A 163 -27.77 -3.70 48.11
C LYS A 163 -28.69 -3.67 46.92
N LEU A 164 -30.00 -3.91 47.09
CA LEU A 164 -30.96 -3.69 46.01
C LEU A 164 -31.11 -2.20 45.64
N ALA A 165 -30.86 -1.27 46.55
CA ALA A 165 -30.79 0.17 46.26
C ALA A 165 -29.60 0.51 45.35
N GLU A 166 -28.42 -0.05 45.65
CA GLU A 166 -27.22 0.10 44.82
C GLU A 166 -27.42 -0.50 43.42
N LEU A 167 -27.97 -1.72 43.35
CA LEU A 167 -28.23 -2.39 42.08
C LEU A 167 -29.15 -1.58 41.16
N ASP A 168 -30.25 -1.04 41.69
CA ASP A 168 -31.20 -0.23 40.93
C ASP A 168 -30.59 1.09 40.43
N THR A 169 -29.71 1.70 41.24
CA THR A 169 -28.96 2.90 40.82
C THR A 169 -28.04 2.57 39.64
N SER A 170 -27.33 1.43 39.70
CA SER A 170 -26.46 0.96 38.62
C SER A 170 -27.23 0.64 37.35
N ILE A 171 -28.37 -0.07 37.46
CA ILE A 171 -29.27 -0.38 36.33
C ILE A 171 -29.82 0.90 35.68
N THR A 172 -30.26 1.87 36.48
CA THR A 172 -30.81 3.13 35.97
C THR A 172 -29.75 3.94 35.22
N SER A 173 -28.52 3.97 35.73
CA SER A 173 -27.38 4.59 35.05
C SER A 173 -27.12 3.94 33.68
N MET A 174 -27.06 2.60 33.66
CA MET A 174 -26.85 1.82 32.43
C MET A 174 -27.97 2.06 31.40
N GLN A 175 -29.24 2.06 31.81
CA GLN A 175 -30.37 2.38 30.94
C GLN A 175 -30.28 3.80 30.34
N GLY A 176 -29.81 4.77 31.13
CA GLY A 176 -29.62 6.14 30.67
C GLY A 176 -28.56 6.27 29.57
N ILE A 177 -27.43 5.58 29.76
CA ILE A 177 -26.34 5.51 28.77
C ILE A 177 -26.80 4.79 27.51
N ASP A 178 -27.41 3.60 27.64
CA ASP A 178 -27.91 2.83 26.51
C ASP A 178 -28.95 3.62 25.71
N ALA A 179 -29.90 4.29 26.37
CA ALA A 179 -30.90 5.12 25.69
C ALA A 179 -30.28 6.31 24.96
N ARG A 180 -29.19 6.90 25.48
CA ARG A 180 -28.45 7.97 24.79
C ARG A 180 -27.72 7.41 23.57
N LEU A 181 -27.02 6.30 23.73
CA LEU A 181 -26.29 5.64 22.65
C LEU A 181 -27.23 5.19 21.53
N LEU A 182 -28.40 4.64 21.86
CA LEU A 182 -29.41 4.21 20.88
C LEU A 182 -30.00 5.39 20.10
N ARG A 183 -30.13 6.57 20.72
CA ARG A 183 -30.53 7.81 20.03
C ARG A 183 -29.46 8.29 19.06
N GLU A 184 -28.19 8.28 19.45
CA GLU A 184 -27.08 8.64 18.55
C GLU A 184 -26.94 7.62 17.42
N CYS A 185 -27.01 6.33 17.74
CA CYS A 185 -27.09 5.23 16.77
C CYS A 185 -28.18 5.48 15.72
N ARG A 186 -29.40 5.86 16.12
CA ARG A 186 -30.48 6.13 15.16
C ARG A 186 -30.23 7.33 14.24
N LYS A 187 -29.41 8.30 14.66
CA LYS A 187 -29.02 9.44 13.80
C LYS A 187 -27.96 9.03 12.78
N VAL A 188 -27.07 8.10 13.16
CA VAL A 188 -25.81 7.86 12.44
C VAL A 188 -25.78 6.52 11.67
N ILE A 189 -26.46 5.47 12.18
CA ILE A 189 -26.34 4.08 11.69
C ILE A 189 -26.96 3.79 10.30
N PRO A 190 -27.91 4.54 9.72
CA PRO A 190 -28.23 4.32 8.30
C PRO A 190 -27.23 4.99 7.33
N GLN A 191 -26.35 5.88 7.79
CA GLN A 191 -25.52 6.69 6.88
C GLN A 191 -24.04 6.36 6.97
N VAL A 192 -23.48 6.23 8.18
CA VAL A 192 -22.02 6.08 8.36
C VAL A 192 -21.52 4.68 8.02
N PRO A 193 -22.13 3.57 8.49
CA PRO A 193 -21.68 2.22 8.09
C PRO A 193 -21.77 1.98 6.59
N ASP A 194 -22.90 2.35 5.97
CA ASP A 194 -23.13 2.19 4.53
C ASP A 194 -22.22 3.10 3.70
N ARG A 195 -21.86 4.27 4.22
CA ARG A 195 -20.88 5.16 3.60
C ARG A 195 -19.47 4.59 3.73
N LEU A 196 -19.04 4.17 4.91
CA LEU A 196 -17.72 3.55 5.13
C LEU A 196 -17.53 2.30 4.27
N ALA A 197 -18.56 1.46 4.14
CA ALA A 197 -18.51 0.28 3.28
C ALA A 197 -18.33 0.66 1.80
N ARG A 198 -19.10 1.64 1.31
CA ARG A 198 -18.97 2.16 -0.06
C ARG A 198 -17.64 2.84 -0.30
N ASP A 199 -17.17 3.65 0.65
CA ASP A 199 -15.90 4.37 0.54
C ASP A 199 -14.73 3.36 0.55
N ALA A 200 -14.79 2.30 1.38
CA ALA A 200 -13.79 1.22 1.36
C ALA A 200 -13.81 0.41 0.05
N GLU A 201 -14.97 0.24 -0.56
CA GLU A 201 -15.09 -0.42 -1.87
C GLU A 201 -14.57 0.46 -3.02
N ALA A 202 -14.92 1.74 -3.03
CA ALA A 202 -14.38 2.71 -3.98
C ALA A 202 -12.86 2.82 -3.88
N LEU A 203 -12.31 2.84 -2.66
CA LEU A 203 -10.87 2.84 -2.43
C LEU A 203 -10.20 1.56 -2.94
N SER A 204 -10.81 0.39 -2.72
CA SER A 204 -10.32 -0.88 -3.25
C SER A 204 -10.27 -0.87 -4.77
N SER A 205 -11.35 -0.42 -5.43
CA SER A 205 -11.38 -0.33 -6.90
C SER A 205 -10.34 0.64 -7.45
N HIS A 206 -10.18 1.79 -6.80
CA HIS A 206 -9.17 2.77 -7.21
C HIS A 206 -7.73 2.23 -7.04
N GLN A 207 -7.47 1.44 -5.99
CA GLN A 207 -6.19 0.77 -5.83
C GLN A 207 -5.93 -0.26 -6.93
N ASP A 208 -6.93 -1.05 -7.30
CA ASP A 208 -6.80 -2.01 -8.40
C ASP A 208 -6.48 -1.29 -9.72
N GLU A 209 -7.16 -0.17 -10.01
CA GLU A 209 -6.88 0.68 -11.18
C GLU A 209 -5.45 1.23 -11.19
N LEU A 210 -4.94 1.70 -10.04
CA LEU A 210 -3.57 2.23 -9.92
C LEU A 210 -2.52 1.14 -10.11
N VAL A 211 -2.77 -0.08 -9.62
CA VAL A 211 -1.87 -1.23 -9.84
C VAL A 211 -1.82 -1.60 -11.31
N ASP A 212 -2.97 -1.70 -11.98
CA ASP A 212 -3.05 -1.97 -13.42
C ASP A 212 -2.31 -0.89 -14.24
N LEU A 213 -2.49 0.38 -13.87
CA LEU A 213 -1.80 1.51 -14.50
C LEU A 213 -0.28 1.44 -14.28
N ALA A 214 0.18 1.14 -13.06
CA ALA A 214 1.61 1.01 -12.74
C ALA A 214 2.26 -0.15 -13.50
N GLU A 215 1.57 -1.29 -13.65
CA GLU A 215 2.05 -2.43 -14.43
C GLU A 215 2.15 -2.09 -15.93
N ALA A 216 1.11 -1.47 -16.50
CA ALA A 216 1.11 -1.02 -17.88
C ALA A 216 2.25 -0.02 -18.16
N THR A 217 2.44 0.94 -17.26
CA THR A 217 3.49 1.96 -17.32
C THR A 217 4.88 1.34 -17.21
N THR A 218 5.08 0.37 -16.32
CA THR A 218 6.35 -0.36 -16.17
C THR A 218 6.72 -1.13 -17.43
N ASN A 219 5.74 -1.79 -18.06
CA ASN A 219 5.95 -2.52 -19.30
C ASN A 219 6.36 -1.59 -20.45
N HIS A 220 5.76 -0.39 -20.54
CA HIS A 220 6.17 0.63 -21.50
C HIS A 220 7.55 1.21 -21.21
N ALA A 221 7.87 1.54 -19.96
CA ALA A 221 9.19 2.04 -19.57
C ALA A 221 10.31 1.04 -19.90
N ARG A 222 10.10 -0.26 -19.66
CA ARG A 222 11.06 -1.32 -20.05
C ARG A 222 11.23 -1.45 -21.57
N ALA A 223 10.14 -1.32 -22.33
CA ALA A 223 10.21 -1.34 -23.79
C ALA A 223 11.06 -0.16 -24.32
N ILE A 224 10.86 1.03 -23.76
CA ILE A 224 11.66 2.21 -24.08
C ILE A 224 13.14 1.98 -23.71
N GLN A 225 13.43 1.42 -22.52
CA GLN A 225 14.80 1.11 -22.10
C GLN A 225 15.51 0.18 -23.10
N GLY A 226 14.83 -0.87 -23.57
CA GLY A 226 15.38 -1.79 -24.56
C GLY A 226 15.65 -1.13 -25.92
N GLU A 227 14.71 -0.31 -26.40
CA GLU A 227 14.89 0.45 -27.64
C GLU A 227 16.01 1.51 -27.51
N LEU A 228 16.17 2.13 -26.33
CA LEU A 228 17.19 3.13 -26.04
C LEU A 228 18.60 2.52 -26.02
N ALA A 229 18.75 1.33 -25.43
CA ALA A 229 20.00 0.56 -25.50
C ALA A 229 20.38 0.21 -26.95
N SER A 230 19.39 -0.12 -27.79
CA SER A 230 19.60 -0.35 -29.22
C SER A 230 20.02 0.93 -29.95
N ALA A 231 19.38 2.07 -29.66
CA ALA A 231 19.72 3.37 -30.25
C ALA A 231 21.13 3.84 -29.85
N LEU A 232 21.53 3.67 -28.59
CA LEU A 232 22.88 3.97 -28.10
C LEU A 232 23.95 3.13 -28.82
N THR A 233 23.66 1.84 -29.05
CA THR A 233 24.55 0.97 -29.82
C THR A 233 24.65 1.43 -31.28
N ALA A 234 23.52 1.82 -31.89
CA ALA A 234 23.46 2.34 -33.25
C ALA A 234 24.05 3.75 -33.40
N LEU A 235 24.28 4.50 -32.31
CA LEU A 235 24.93 5.81 -32.35
C LEU A 235 26.39 5.73 -32.83
N GLN A 236 27.01 4.55 -32.74
CA GLN A 236 28.36 4.27 -33.25
C GLN A 236 28.52 4.49 -34.77
N VAL A 237 27.42 4.64 -35.50
CA VAL A 237 27.42 5.00 -36.93
C VAL A 237 28.19 6.29 -37.19
N GLY A 238 28.07 7.29 -36.31
CA GLY A 238 28.81 8.56 -36.43
C GLY A 238 30.33 8.37 -36.35
N ASP A 239 30.78 7.56 -35.39
CA ASP A 239 32.21 7.28 -35.20
C ASP A 239 32.80 6.47 -36.36
N ARG A 240 32.06 5.46 -36.85
CA ARG A 240 32.42 4.68 -38.04
C ARG A 240 32.55 5.57 -39.27
N ALA A 241 31.56 6.42 -39.53
CA ALA A 241 31.59 7.34 -40.67
C ALA A 241 32.78 8.32 -40.57
N ARG A 242 33.01 8.92 -39.39
CA ARG A 242 34.17 9.79 -39.12
C ARG A 242 35.49 9.08 -39.43
N GLN A 243 35.70 7.88 -38.87
CA GLN A 243 36.94 7.13 -39.05
C GLN A 243 37.20 6.79 -40.54
N ARG A 244 36.15 6.39 -41.28
CA ARG A 244 36.29 6.13 -42.73
C ARG A 244 36.66 7.38 -43.52
N LEU A 245 36.04 8.52 -43.20
CA LEU A 245 36.37 9.81 -43.83
C LEU A 245 37.80 10.25 -43.49
N GLU A 246 38.29 9.98 -42.28
CA GLU A 246 39.68 10.24 -41.90
C GLU A 246 40.65 9.37 -42.71
N HIS A 247 40.37 8.08 -42.91
CA HIS A 247 41.19 7.22 -43.76
C HIS A 247 41.18 7.67 -45.23
N VAL A 248 40.05 8.16 -45.73
CA VAL A 248 39.96 8.82 -47.04
C VAL A 248 40.86 10.05 -47.09
N CYS A 249 40.80 10.94 -46.10
CA CYS A 249 41.65 12.13 -46.03
C CYS A 249 43.15 11.78 -45.95
N GLN A 250 43.50 10.69 -45.25
CA GLN A 250 44.86 10.15 -45.22
C GLN A 250 45.28 9.63 -46.60
N ALA A 251 44.39 8.94 -47.33
CA ALA A 251 44.66 8.49 -48.69
C ALA A 251 44.87 9.67 -49.67
N CYS A 252 44.07 10.74 -49.57
CA CYS A 252 44.30 11.97 -50.33
C CYS A 252 45.67 12.59 -49.99
N THR A 253 46.00 12.67 -48.69
CA THR A 253 47.30 13.22 -48.24
C THR A 253 48.47 12.42 -48.80
N ARG A 254 48.38 11.10 -48.85
CA ARG A 254 49.41 10.22 -49.45
C ARG A 254 49.54 10.42 -50.96
N LEU A 255 48.45 10.78 -51.64
CA LEU A 255 48.47 11.09 -53.08
C LEU A 255 49.26 12.36 -53.38
N ASP A 256 49.28 13.31 -52.44
CA ASP A 256 49.99 14.59 -52.56
C ASP A 256 51.44 14.52 -52.06
N GLN A 257 51.86 13.40 -51.46
CA GLN A 257 53.24 13.12 -51.06
C GLN A 257 54.13 12.72 -52.25
N PRO A 258 55.48 12.75 -52.12
CA PRO A 258 56.39 12.43 -53.22
C PRO A 258 56.15 11.07 -53.90
N SER A 259 55.68 10.08 -53.15
CA SER A 259 55.29 8.75 -53.64
C SER A 259 54.06 8.79 -54.55
N GLY A 260 53.06 9.63 -54.23
CA GLY A 260 51.89 9.86 -55.05
C GLY A 260 52.16 10.78 -56.26
N GLN A 261 53.04 11.78 -56.10
CA GLN A 261 53.49 12.66 -57.19
C GLN A 261 54.33 11.92 -58.24
N ALA A 262 54.92 10.77 -57.89
CA ALA A 262 55.66 9.92 -58.82
C ALA A 262 54.76 9.09 -59.76
N LEU A 263 53.44 9.09 -59.55
CA LEU A 263 52.48 8.37 -60.40
C LEU A 263 52.21 9.12 -61.71
N CYS A 264 52.00 8.37 -62.81
CA CYS A 264 51.49 8.97 -64.04
C CYS A 264 49.98 9.28 -63.94
N ASP A 265 49.46 10.18 -64.78
CA ASP A 265 48.05 10.61 -64.72
C ASP A 265 47.04 9.45 -64.70
N PRO A 266 47.20 8.39 -65.51
CA PRO A 266 46.33 7.23 -65.43
C PRO A 266 46.38 6.53 -64.05
N GLN A 267 47.58 6.32 -63.48
CA GLN A 267 47.75 5.68 -62.16
C GLN A 267 47.18 6.55 -61.04
N ARG A 268 47.35 7.87 -61.14
CA ARG A 268 46.73 8.83 -60.21
C ARG A 268 45.21 8.78 -60.29
N GLY A 269 44.66 8.69 -61.50
CA GLY A 269 43.23 8.48 -61.75
C GLY A 269 42.69 7.17 -61.17
N HIS A 270 43.50 6.11 -61.12
CA HIS A 270 43.10 4.85 -60.49
C HIS A 270 42.97 4.96 -58.96
N VAL A 271 43.89 5.68 -58.30
CA VAL A 271 43.81 5.93 -56.85
C VAL A 271 42.65 6.87 -56.53
N LEU A 272 42.41 7.89 -57.35
CA LEU A 272 41.24 8.77 -57.21
C LEU A 272 39.92 8.01 -57.38
N ALA A 273 39.85 7.02 -58.27
CA ALA A 273 38.68 6.17 -58.44
C ALA A 273 38.45 5.25 -57.22
N LEU A 274 39.52 4.76 -56.58
CA LEU A 274 39.43 4.05 -55.30
C LEU A 274 38.91 4.97 -54.19
N VAL A 275 39.49 6.17 -54.05
CA VAL A 275 39.08 7.16 -53.04
C VAL A 275 37.61 7.57 -53.23
N HIS A 276 37.20 7.82 -54.47
CA HIS A 276 35.79 8.04 -54.83
C HIS A 276 34.90 6.90 -54.32
N ALA A 277 35.26 5.65 -54.63
CA ALA A 277 34.47 4.49 -54.23
C ALA A 277 34.44 4.28 -52.70
N GLN A 278 35.47 4.70 -51.97
CA GLN A 278 35.47 4.69 -50.50
C GLN A 278 34.53 5.74 -49.92
N ILE A 279 34.54 6.97 -50.47
CA ILE A 279 33.64 8.05 -50.03
C ILE A 279 32.18 7.67 -50.33
N GLU A 280 31.92 7.14 -51.52
CA GLU A 280 30.58 6.73 -51.93
C GLU A 280 30.03 5.60 -51.04
N ASP A 281 30.83 4.57 -50.75
CA ASP A 281 30.43 3.49 -49.85
C ASP A 281 30.21 4.00 -48.41
N THR A 282 31.05 4.91 -47.94
CA THR A 282 30.90 5.57 -46.63
C THR A 282 29.61 6.39 -46.58
N ALA A 283 29.30 7.17 -47.62
CA ALA A 283 28.07 7.96 -47.70
C ALA A 283 26.81 7.09 -47.69
N GLN A 284 26.82 5.98 -48.44
CA GLN A 284 25.69 5.04 -48.50
C GLN A 284 25.47 4.28 -47.19
N GLU A 285 26.54 3.84 -46.53
CA GLU A 285 26.47 3.21 -45.19
C GLU A 285 25.97 4.22 -44.16
N TYR A 286 26.57 5.42 -44.13
CA TYR A 286 26.18 6.49 -43.22
C TYR A 286 24.70 6.88 -43.35
N GLU A 287 24.22 7.10 -44.58
CA GLU A 287 22.83 7.48 -44.84
C GLU A 287 21.85 6.37 -44.40
N ARG A 288 22.16 5.11 -44.75
CA ARG A 288 21.34 3.95 -44.41
C ARG A 288 21.23 3.78 -42.90
N ASP A 289 22.36 3.78 -42.21
CA ASP A 289 22.40 3.48 -40.79
C ASP A 289 21.88 4.66 -39.95
N THR A 290 22.15 5.91 -40.36
CA THR A 290 21.56 7.10 -39.71
C THR A 290 20.05 7.15 -39.89
N ARG A 291 19.53 6.75 -41.06
CA ARG A 291 18.07 6.64 -41.28
C ARG A 291 17.44 5.58 -40.38
N ALA A 292 18.08 4.41 -40.25
CA ALA A 292 17.61 3.36 -39.34
C ALA A 292 17.58 3.85 -37.87
N LEU A 293 18.56 4.66 -37.46
CA LEU A 293 18.60 5.28 -36.14
C LEU A 293 17.47 6.31 -35.93
N VAL A 294 17.20 7.18 -36.93
CA VAL A 294 16.07 8.12 -36.87
C VAL A 294 14.73 7.39 -36.75
N ASP A 295 14.53 6.32 -37.53
CA ASP A 295 13.32 5.50 -37.46
C ASP A 295 13.17 4.81 -36.09
N ALA A 296 14.28 4.38 -35.47
CA ALA A 296 14.28 3.83 -34.12
C ALA A 296 13.88 4.88 -33.07
N LEU A 297 14.41 6.10 -33.15
CA LEU A 297 14.01 7.19 -32.26
C LEU A 297 12.53 7.59 -32.43
N GLN A 298 11.97 7.45 -33.62
CA GLN A 298 10.55 7.73 -33.85
C GLN A 298 9.64 6.70 -33.17
N ARG A 299 10.05 5.43 -33.15
CA ARG A 299 9.37 4.39 -32.36
C ARG A 299 9.46 4.67 -30.86
N LEU A 300 10.65 5.04 -30.37
CA LEU A 300 10.89 5.45 -28.99
C LEU A 300 9.96 6.60 -28.57
N ARG A 301 9.88 7.66 -29.38
CA ARG A 301 8.99 8.80 -29.12
C ARG A 301 7.52 8.38 -29.04
N THR A 302 7.08 7.53 -29.97
CA THR A 302 5.71 7.00 -29.96
C THR A 302 5.42 6.19 -28.69
N ASN A 303 6.40 5.46 -28.16
CA ASN A 303 6.26 4.73 -26.91
C ASN A 303 6.25 5.66 -25.69
N ALA A 304 7.05 6.74 -25.69
CA ALA A 304 6.99 7.78 -24.66
C ALA A 304 5.64 8.53 -24.68
N GLU A 305 5.10 8.86 -25.85
CA GLU A 305 3.77 9.46 -25.99
C GLU A 305 2.65 8.54 -25.43
N LYS A 306 2.76 7.22 -25.62
CA LYS A 306 1.82 6.27 -25.00
C LYS A 306 1.93 6.25 -23.47
N LEU A 307 3.13 6.42 -22.93
CA LEU A 307 3.35 6.52 -21.49
C LEU A 307 2.60 7.73 -20.91
N THR A 308 2.73 8.90 -21.54
CA THR A 308 2.00 10.11 -21.16
C THR A 308 0.48 9.94 -21.33
N ALA A 309 0.04 9.32 -22.43
CA ALA A 309 -1.39 9.12 -22.71
C ALA A 309 -2.09 8.16 -21.74
N LEU A 310 -1.36 7.22 -21.12
CA LEU A 310 -1.92 6.36 -20.07
C LEU A 310 -2.18 7.15 -18.79
N GLN A 311 -1.36 8.15 -18.49
CA GLN A 311 -1.51 8.99 -17.30
C GLN A 311 -2.68 9.97 -17.43
N ASP A 312 -2.88 10.55 -18.63
CA ASP A 312 -4.00 11.46 -18.90
C ASP A 312 -5.38 10.79 -18.75
N ARG A 313 -5.47 9.46 -18.85
CA ARG A 313 -6.74 8.73 -18.78
C ARG A 313 -7.27 8.52 -17.36
N ASP A 314 -6.39 8.57 -16.36
CA ASP A 314 -6.69 8.22 -14.97
C ASP A 314 -6.33 9.33 -13.98
N THR A 315 -6.21 10.58 -14.43
CA THR A 315 -6.30 11.72 -13.51
C THR A 315 -7.73 11.78 -12.97
N PHE A 316 -8.00 10.94 -11.98
CA PHE A 316 -8.94 11.23 -10.92
C PHE A 316 -8.61 12.67 -10.51
N ASP A 317 -9.52 13.61 -10.82
CA ASP A 317 -9.37 15.02 -10.49
C ASP A 317 -8.79 15.10 -9.06
N GLU A 318 -7.54 15.58 -8.89
CA GLU A 318 -6.85 15.56 -7.57
C GLU A 318 -7.75 16.17 -6.48
N GLN A 319 -8.60 17.12 -6.89
CA GLN A 319 -9.62 17.73 -6.05
C GLN A 319 -10.71 16.73 -5.64
N ALA A 320 -11.18 15.87 -6.54
CA ALA A 320 -12.12 14.80 -6.23
C ALA A 320 -11.51 13.74 -5.30
N GLY A 321 -10.25 13.37 -5.47
CA GLY A 321 -9.51 12.45 -4.59
C GLY A 321 -9.33 13.02 -3.17
N ALA A 322 -8.86 14.26 -3.06
CA ALA A 322 -8.73 14.95 -1.77
C ALA A 322 -10.09 15.16 -1.06
N LEU A 323 -11.14 15.50 -1.82
CA LEU A 323 -12.50 15.60 -1.29
C LEU A 323 -13.07 14.24 -0.87
N PHE A 324 -12.66 13.15 -1.52
CA PHE A 324 -13.02 11.79 -1.13
C PHE A 324 -12.35 11.40 0.20
N LEU A 325 -11.03 11.57 0.34
CA LEU A 325 -10.31 11.26 1.58
C LEU A 325 -10.85 12.07 2.76
N ARG A 326 -11.06 13.38 2.56
CA ARG A 326 -11.63 14.24 3.61
C ARG A 326 -13.05 13.82 4.02
N ARG A 327 -13.86 13.37 3.06
CA ARG A 327 -15.18 12.80 3.35
C ARG A 327 -15.06 11.50 4.14
N MET A 328 -14.09 10.65 3.83
CA MET A 328 -13.86 9.42 4.58
C MET A 328 -13.41 9.71 6.02
N GLU A 329 -12.53 10.69 6.20
CA GLU A 329 -12.06 11.18 7.50
C GLU A 329 -13.21 11.64 8.40
N ASP A 330 -14.12 12.46 7.88
CA ASP A 330 -15.29 12.92 8.63
C ASP A 330 -16.15 11.72 9.09
N GLY A 331 -16.37 10.74 8.20
CA GLY A 331 -17.13 9.53 8.51
C GLY A 331 -16.44 8.61 9.53
N ILE A 332 -15.11 8.52 9.47
CA ILE A 332 -14.27 7.76 10.39
C ILE A 332 -14.21 8.43 11.76
N ALA A 333 -14.12 9.76 11.81
CA ALA A 333 -14.17 10.51 13.06
C ALA A 333 -15.53 10.32 13.77
N GLU A 334 -16.64 10.37 13.04
CA GLU A 334 -17.97 10.05 13.58
C GLU A 334 -18.06 8.60 14.07
N ALA A 335 -17.54 7.65 13.29
CA ALA A 335 -17.48 6.23 13.66
C ALA A 335 -16.62 5.98 14.91
N ALA A 336 -15.44 6.56 14.99
CA ALA A 336 -14.55 6.47 16.14
C ALA A 336 -15.20 7.07 17.40
N GLY A 337 -15.90 8.19 17.26
CA GLY A 337 -16.72 8.78 18.31
C GLY A 337 -17.80 7.81 18.82
N MET A 338 -18.51 7.13 17.92
CA MET A 338 -19.50 6.11 18.30
C MET A 338 -18.89 4.88 18.96
N ILE A 339 -17.76 4.38 18.46
CA ILE A 339 -17.04 3.24 19.04
C ILE A 339 -16.55 3.58 20.44
N GLY A 340 -16.05 4.81 20.65
CA GLY A 340 -15.67 5.30 21.98
C GLY A 340 -16.86 5.30 22.96
N GLN A 341 -18.02 5.79 22.52
CA GLN A 341 -19.24 5.77 23.35
C GLN A 341 -19.76 4.35 23.61
N LEU A 342 -19.61 3.43 22.65
CA LEU A 342 -19.94 2.01 22.84
C LEU A 342 -19.02 1.37 23.89
N HIS A 343 -17.71 1.64 23.81
CA HIS A 343 -16.75 1.15 24.78
C HIS A 343 -17.05 1.65 26.19
N GLU A 344 -17.39 2.93 26.36
CA GLU A 344 -17.83 3.48 27.64
C GLU A 344 -19.07 2.75 28.18
N ALA A 345 -20.03 2.44 27.29
CA ALA A 345 -21.23 1.71 27.66
C ALA A 345 -20.93 0.24 28.04
N ASP A 346 -19.96 -0.40 27.39
CA ASP A 346 -19.51 -1.76 27.71
C ASP A 346 -18.77 -1.82 29.07
N VAL A 347 -17.89 -0.87 29.35
CA VAL A 347 -17.22 -0.73 30.66
C VAL A 347 -18.27 -0.56 31.77
N GLN A 348 -19.29 0.28 31.52
CA GLN A 348 -20.38 0.45 32.47
C GLN A 348 -21.21 -0.83 32.63
N ALA A 349 -21.47 -1.58 31.55
CA ALA A 349 -22.17 -2.85 31.59
C ALA A 349 -21.43 -3.87 32.48
N GLU A 350 -20.11 -3.93 32.33
CA GLU A 350 -19.25 -4.79 33.15
C GLU A 350 -19.26 -4.38 34.62
N ALA A 351 -19.23 -3.07 34.91
CA ALA A 351 -19.40 -2.56 36.27
C ALA A 351 -20.77 -2.95 36.86
N THR A 352 -21.86 -2.83 36.10
CA THR A 352 -23.20 -3.25 36.54
C THR A 352 -23.29 -4.76 36.76
N LEU A 353 -22.64 -5.58 35.91
CA LEU A 353 -22.51 -7.02 36.12
C LEU A 353 -21.79 -7.36 37.42
N GLY A 354 -20.71 -6.64 37.74
CA GLY A 354 -20.02 -6.76 39.02
C GLY A 354 -20.94 -6.48 40.21
N VAL A 355 -21.78 -5.44 40.12
CA VAL A 355 -22.78 -5.13 41.15
C VAL A 355 -23.84 -6.22 41.27
N ILE A 356 -24.29 -6.81 40.16
CA ILE A 356 -25.28 -7.91 40.17
C ILE A 356 -24.70 -9.13 40.87
N LEU A 357 -23.48 -9.55 40.53
CA LEU A 357 -22.83 -10.71 41.14
C LEU A 357 -22.61 -10.50 42.64
N ALA A 358 -22.13 -9.33 43.05
CA ALA A 358 -21.99 -8.99 44.47
C ALA A 358 -23.34 -8.94 45.19
N THR A 359 -24.40 -8.51 44.51
CA THR A 359 -25.76 -8.52 45.06
C THR A 359 -26.26 -9.94 45.25
N VAL A 360 -26.09 -10.82 44.25
CA VAL A 360 -26.47 -12.24 44.33
C VAL A 360 -25.73 -12.94 45.47
N GLU A 361 -24.41 -12.79 45.58
CA GLU A 361 -23.63 -13.39 46.67
C GLU A 361 -24.14 -12.93 48.06
N THR A 362 -24.40 -11.62 48.20
CA THR A 362 -24.99 -11.07 49.42
C THR A 362 -26.39 -11.63 49.68
N VAL A 363 -27.22 -11.82 48.63
CA VAL A 363 -28.55 -12.41 48.73
C VAL A 363 -28.45 -13.84 49.26
N THR A 364 -27.59 -14.67 48.68
CA THR A 364 -27.42 -16.08 49.07
C THR A 364 -27.03 -16.22 50.54
N GLU A 365 -26.02 -15.45 50.98
CA GLU A 365 -25.55 -15.48 52.36
C GLU A 365 -26.65 -15.07 53.35
N ARG A 366 -27.37 -13.99 53.06
CA ARG A 366 -28.38 -13.44 53.98
C ARG A 366 -29.66 -14.27 54.00
N VAL A 367 -30.06 -14.84 52.87
CA VAL A 367 -31.18 -15.80 52.81
C VAL A 367 -30.89 -17.04 53.66
N SER A 368 -29.64 -17.53 53.65
CA SER A 368 -29.21 -18.62 54.52
C SER A 368 -29.38 -18.27 56.01
N ALA A 369 -28.97 -17.06 56.41
CA ALA A 369 -29.16 -16.57 57.78
C ALA A 369 -30.66 -16.50 58.18
N ILE A 370 -31.52 -16.00 57.29
CA ILE A 370 -32.98 -15.92 57.51
C ILE A 370 -33.61 -17.33 57.57
N ARG A 371 -33.10 -18.27 56.77
CA ARG A 371 -33.55 -19.67 56.79
C ARG A 371 -33.23 -20.33 58.14
N ASN A 372 -32.03 -20.10 58.67
CA ASN A 372 -31.65 -20.58 60.00
C ASN A 372 -32.53 -19.96 61.08
N LEU A 373 -32.78 -18.65 61.01
CA LEU A 373 -33.74 -17.95 61.87
C LEU A 373 -35.14 -18.57 61.81
N ARG A 374 -35.63 -18.90 60.61
CA ARG A 374 -36.95 -19.52 60.41
C ARG A 374 -37.02 -20.90 61.07
N VAL A 375 -35.98 -21.72 60.94
CA VAL A 375 -35.90 -23.04 61.59
C VAL A 375 -35.95 -22.87 63.11
N ASP A 376 -35.19 -21.90 63.64
CA ASP A 376 -35.16 -21.59 65.06
C ASP A 376 -36.52 -21.13 65.60
N VAL A 377 -37.18 -20.17 64.92
CA VAL A 377 -38.50 -19.65 65.31
C VAL A 377 -39.57 -20.76 65.28
N ARG A 378 -39.52 -21.66 64.29
CA ARG A 378 -40.43 -22.81 64.20
C ARG A 378 -40.20 -23.79 65.36
N GLN A 379 -38.95 -24.14 65.65
CA GLN A 379 -38.60 -25.03 66.76
C GLN A 379 -39.04 -24.43 68.10
N MET A 380 -38.80 -23.14 68.27
CA MET A 380 -39.24 -22.32 69.40
C MET A 380 -40.77 -22.38 69.57
N ALA A 381 -41.54 -22.12 68.51
CA ALA A 381 -43.01 -22.16 68.56
C ALA A 381 -43.57 -23.56 68.92
N ILE A 382 -42.93 -24.63 68.44
CA ILE A 382 -43.29 -26.01 68.80
C ILE A 382 -43.03 -26.26 70.28
N ASN A 383 -41.83 -25.89 70.77
CA ASN A 383 -41.44 -26.09 72.16
C ASN A 383 -42.35 -25.34 73.13
N ILE A 384 -42.73 -24.11 72.80
CA ILE A 384 -43.66 -23.34 73.62
C ILE A 384 -45.07 -23.95 73.59
N GLY A 385 -45.57 -24.35 72.41
CA GLY A 385 -46.88 -24.96 72.27
C GLY A 385 -47.02 -26.28 73.03
N LEU A 386 -45.93 -27.07 73.11
CA LEU A 386 -45.87 -28.29 73.91
C LEU A 386 -45.85 -27.98 75.42
N ARG A 387 -45.12 -26.95 75.85
CA ARG A 387 -45.08 -26.51 77.26
C ARG A 387 -46.43 -25.96 77.73
N CYS A 388 -47.16 -25.24 76.90
CA CYS A 388 -48.51 -24.73 77.21
C CYS A 388 -49.53 -25.83 77.55
N ARG A 389 -49.38 -27.05 77.00
CA ARG A 389 -50.25 -28.19 77.34
C ARG A 389 -50.09 -28.67 78.78
N LYS A 390 -48.99 -28.30 79.47
CA LYS A 390 -48.70 -28.69 80.85
C LYS A 390 -49.11 -27.64 81.90
N THR A 391 -49.58 -26.45 81.50
CA THR A 391 -49.85 -25.32 82.40
C THR A 391 -51.24 -24.74 82.15
N GLU A 392 -52.24 -25.12 82.95
CA GLU A 392 -53.68 -24.85 82.69
C GLU A 392 -54.07 -23.35 82.69
N VAL A 393 -53.46 -22.53 83.55
CA VAL A 393 -53.88 -21.12 83.75
C VAL A 393 -53.37 -20.17 82.65
N ILE A 394 -52.22 -20.47 82.03
CA ILE A 394 -51.53 -19.60 81.05
C ILE A 394 -51.52 -20.22 79.64
N GLY A 395 -51.84 -21.51 79.51
CA GLY A 395 -51.61 -22.28 78.28
C GLY A 395 -52.48 -21.92 77.07
N ARG A 396 -53.75 -21.50 77.27
CA ARG A 396 -54.69 -21.26 76.14
C ARG A 396 -54.34 -20.03 75.30
N PRO A 397 -54.06 -18.83 75.87
CA PRO A 397 -53.63 -17.66 75.10
C PRO A 397 -52.30 -17.87 74.39
N VAL A 398 -51.31 -18.46 75.08
CA VAL A 398 -49.97 -18.71 74.52
C VAL A 398 -50.00 -19.77 73.42
N SER A 399 -50.89 -20.77 73.49
CA SER A 399 -51.07 -21.76 72.42
C SER A 399 -51.63 -21.15 71.13
N ILE A 400 -52.49 -20.13 71.22
CA ILE A 400 -53.00 -19.42 70.02
C ILE A 400 -51.85 -18.64 69.38
N ILE A 401 -51.06 -17.91 70.18
CA ILE A 401 -49.91 -17.16 69.69
C ILE A 401 -48.86 -18.09 69.06
N ALA A 402 -48.62 -19.28 69.63
CA ALA A 402 -47.70 -20.27 69.08
C ALA A 402 -48.15 -20.81 67.70
N ASN A 403 -49.46 -21.00 67.49
CA ASN A 403 -49.99 -21.38 66.18
C ASN A 403 -49.83 -20.25 65.15
N GLU A 404 -49.99 -19.01 65.59
CA GLU A 404 -49.86 -17.84 64.71
C GLU A 404 -48.40 -17.57 64.32
N ILE A 405 -47.45 -17.76 65.26
CA ILE A 405 -46.00 -17.78 64.98
C ILE A 405 -45.66 -18.85 63.94
N ARG A 406 -46.30 -20.03 64.01
CA ARG A 406 -46.09 -21.11 63.05
C ARG A 406 -46.60 -20.73 61.66
N SER A 407 -47.80 -20.17 61.55
CA SER A 407 -48.35 -19.68 60.28
C SER A 407 -47.43 -18.64 59.62
N HIS A 408 -46.91 -17.70 60.41
CA HIS A 408 -45.94 -16.71 59.92
C HIS A 408 -44.58 -17.34 59.53
N SER A 409 -44.13 -18.39 60.22
CA SER A 409 -42.93 -19.15 59.83
C SER A 409 -43.09 -19.91 58.50
N ASP A 410 -44.31 -20.32 58.15
CA ASP A 410 -44.62 -20.93 56.85
C ASP A 410 -44.70 -19.85 55.74
N LYS A 411 -45.19 -18.64 56.05
CA LYS A 411 -45.11 -17.47 55.16
C LYS A 411 -43.65 -17.09 54.86
N LEU A 412 -42.77 -17.08 55.86
CA LEU A 412 -41.33 -16.86 55.68
C LEU A 412 -40.73 -17.89 54.69
N ASP A 413 -41.13 -19.16 54.76
CA ASP A 413 -40.62 -20.23 53.88
C ASP A 413 -41.00 -20.01 52.41
N THR A 414 -42.23 -19.52 52.18
CA THR A 414 -42.73 -19.18 50.84
C THR A 414 -41.96 -17.99 50.26
N LEU A 415 -41.71 -16.96 51.07
CA LEU A 415 -40.93 -15.79 50.66
C LEU A 415 -39.47 -16.14 50.33
N ILE A 416 -38.83 -16.97 51.16
CA ILE A 416 -37.46 -17.48 50.93
C ILE A 416 -37.38 -18.25 49.61
N SER A 417 -38.37 -19.09 49.31
CA SER A 417 -38.41 -19.86 48.06
C SER A 417 -38.53 -18.95 46.82
N GLY A 418 -39.32 -17.86 46.94
CA GLY A 418 -39.41 -16.83 45.91
C GLY A 418 -38.09 -16.10 45.69
N ILE A 419 -37.38 -15.75 46.77
CA ILE A 419 -36.06 -15.10 46.70
C ILE A 419 -35.03 -15.99 45.98
N ASN A 420 -34.96 -17.30 46.31
CA ASN A 420 -34.05 -18.24 45.64
C ASN A 420 -34.33 -18.36 44.13
N THR A 421 -35.61 -18.27 43.73
CA THR A 421 -36.00 -18.33 42.32
C THR A 421 -35.52 -17.08 41.58
N ALA A 422 -35.72 -15.91 42.17
CA ALA A 422 -35.23 -14.64 41.63
C ALA A 422 -33.69 -14.57 41.59
N GLU A 423 -33.01 -15.14 42.57
CA GLU A 423 -31.55 -15.25 42.60
C GLU A 423 -31.02 -16.09 41.42
N ALA A 424 -31.60 -17.27 41.18
CA ALA A 424 -31.25 -18.12 40.05
C ALA A 424 -31.49 -17.42 38.70
N GLU A 425 -32.57 -16.62 38.60
CA GLU A 425 -32.86 -15.83 37.41
C GLU A 425 -31.81 -14.73 37.17
N LEU A 426 -31.37 -14.02 38.22
CA LEU A 426 -30.28 -13.02 38.13
C LEU A 426 -28.96 -13.64 37.68
N VAL A 427 -28.59 -14.82 38.20
CA VAL A 427 -27.38 -15.54 37.76
C VAL A 427 -27.47 -15.88 36.27
N ALA A 428 -28.60 -16.44 35.83
CA ALA A 428 -28.80 -16.80 34.43
C ALA A 428 -28.75 -15.59 33.48
N ILE A 429 -29.33 -14.45 33.88
CA ILE A 429 -29.22 -13.21 33.10
C ILE A 429 -27.77 -12.71 33.06
N SER A 430 -27.05 -12.77 34.17
CA SER A 430 -25.66 -12.33 34.26
C SER A 430 -24.73 -13.13 33.34
N GLU A 431 -24.94 -14.44 33.23
CA GLU A 431 -24.22 -15.31 32.29
C GLU A 431 -24.51 -14.95 30.82
N ARG A 432 -25.78 -14.69 30.48
CA ARG A 432 -26.15 -14.24 29.13
C ARG A 432 -25.54 -12.89 28.78
N MET A 433 -25.55 -11.93 29.71
CA MET A 433 -24.91 -10.64 29.49
C MET A 433 -23.38 -10.75 29.37
N ARG A 434 -22.73 -11.64 30.13
CA ARG A 434 -21.28 -11.88 30.02
C ARG A 434 -20.89 -12.48 28.67
N THR A 435 -21.69 -13.42 28.16
CA THR A 435 -21.48 -13.99 26.81
C THR A 435 -21.72 -12.97 25.70
N MET A 436 -22.60 -11.99 25.89
CA MET A 436 -22.78 -10.87 24.97
C MET A 436 -21.60 -9.89 24.99
N ALA A 437 -21.06 -9.57 26.16
CA ALA A 437 -19.93 -8.64 26.31
C ALA A 437 -18.61 -9.19 25.73
N GLY A 438 -18.36 -10.50 25.88
CA GLY A 438 -17.14 -11.14 25.36
C GLY A 438 -16.97 -11.16 23.84
N ASN A 439 -18.00 -10.75 23.09
CA ASN A 439 -17.95 -10.61 21.62
C ASN A 439 -17.60 -9.19 21.15
N GLY A 440 -17.52 -8.21 22.05
CA GLY A 440 -17.25 -6.81 21.76
C GLY A 440 -15.79 -6.44 22.01
N ASP A 441 -14.90 -6.86 21.12
CA ASP A 441 -13.46 -6.56 21.25
C ASP A 441 -13.20 -5.04 21.10
N GLY A 442 -12.65 -4.41 22.14
CA GLY A 442 -12.36 -2.97 22.24
C GLY A 442 -11.25 -2.45 21.32
N ALA A 443 -10.71 -3.30 20.44
CA ALA A 443 -9.62 -2.98 19.51
C ALA A 443 -10.03 -2.17 18.27
N VAL A 444 -11.33 -1.92 18.05
CA VAL A 444 -11.84 -1.37 16.76
C VAL A 444 -11.51 0.12 16.58
N GLY A 445 -11.60 0.93 17.64
CA GLY A 445 -11.42 2.39 17.53
C GLY A 445 -10.00 2.80 17.13
N ASN A 446 -9.00 2.12 17.69
CA ASN A 446 -7.59 2.35 17.32
C ASN A 446 -7.26 1.77 15.94
N GLY A 447 -7.91 0.67 15.54
CA GLY A 447 -7.74 0.08 14.22
C GLY A 447 -8.24 0.96 13.08
N LEU A 448 -9.30 1.74 13.29
CA LEU A 448 -9.88 2.63 12.27
C LEU A 448 -8.97 3.82 11.94
N SER A 449 -8.42 4.46 12.98
CA SER A 449 -7.50 5.59 12.82
C SER A 449 -6.17 5.16 12.19
N GLY A 450 -5.62 4.02 12.62
CA GLY A 450 -4.41 3.47 12.02
C GLY A 450 -4.61 3.06 10.57
N ALA A 451 -5.74 2.43 10.24
CA ALA A 451 -6.08 2.09 8.86
C ALA A 451 -6.14 3.34 7.94
N LEU A 452 -6.72 4.44 8.43
CA LEU A 452 -6.78 5.68 7.66
C LEU A 452 -5.41 6.33 7.47
N GLU A 453 -4.56 6.32 8.49
CA GLU A 453 -3.18 6.83 8.40
C GLU A 453 -2.39 6.06 7.33
N THR A 454 -2.44 4.72 7.37
CA THR A 454 -1.83 3.86 6.33
C THR A 454 -2.37 4.17 4.94
N ILE A 455 -3.69 4.39 4.78
CA ILE A 455 -4.30 4.73 3.49
C ILE A 455 -3.82 6.10 3.00
N ARG A 456 -3.71 7.10 3.88
CA ARG A 456 -3.21 8.44 3.52
C ARG A 456 -1.75 8.37 3.08
N ASP A 457 -0.91 7.69 3.85
CA ASP A 457 0.51 7.55 3.53
C ASP A 457 0.69 6.84 2.18
N SER A 458 -0.12 5.79 1.93
CA SER A 458 -0.11 5.06 0.66
C SER A 458 -0.60 5.91 -0.51
N ALA A 459 -1.67 6.69 -0.33
CA ALA A 459 -2.19 7.59 -1.36
C ALA A 459 -1.18 8.69 -1.69
N GLN A 460 -0.63 9.35 -0.67
CA GLN A 460 0.36 10.40 -0.86
C GLN A 460 1.65 9.89 -1.52
N ALA A 461 2.12 8.70 -1.13
CA ALA A 461 3.27 8.08 -1.77
C ALA A 461 2.99 7.78 -3.25
N THR A 462 1.79 7.29 -3.56
CA THR A 462 1.38 7.00 -4.94
C THR A 462 1.27 8.26 -5.78
N ASP A 463 0.62 9.31 -5.28
CA ASP A 463 0.49 10.61 -5.97
C ASP A 463 1.87 11.20 -6.29
N MET A 464 2.79 11.19 -5.32
CA MET A 464 4.15 11.70 -5.51
C MET A 464 4.94 10.91 -6.56
N ALA A 465 4.82 9.58 -6.53
CA ALA A 465 5.45 8.72 -7.51
C ALA A 465 4.85 8.92 -8.91
N MET A 466 3.52 9.01 -9.04
CA MET A 466 2.86 9.30 -10.32
C MET A 466 3.24 10.66 -10.90
N ALA A 467 3.34 11.70 -10.06
CA ALA A 467 3.83 13.01 -10.49
C ALA A 467 5.27 12.95 -11.00
N THR A 468 6.12 12.12 -10.38
CA THR A 468 7.50 11.89 -10.85
C THR A 468 7.51 11.15 -12.19
N VAL A 469 6.63 10.17 -12.38
CA VAL A 469 6.47 9.48 -13.67
C VAL A 469 6.00 10.46 -14.76
N GLU A 470 5.05 11.34 -14.46
CA GLU A 470 4.53 12.34 -15.40
C GLU A 470 5.63 13.33 -15.84
N GLN A 471 6.32 13.94 -14.87
CA GLN A 471 7.44 14.83 -15.16
C GLN A 471 8.56 14.11 -15.94
N GLY A 472 8.82 12.86 -15.58
CA GLY A 472 9.74 11.98 -16.31
C GLY A 472 9.33 11.76 -17.76
N ALA A 473 8.06 11.42 -18.01
CA ALA A 473 7.54 11.14 -19.34
C ALA A 473 7.57 12.38 -20.24
N ILE A 474 7.19 13.55 -19.71
CA ILE A 474 7.25 14.83 -20.43
C ILE A 474 8.70 15.16 -20.79
N GLY A 475 9.62 15.09 -19.81
CA GLY A 475 11.03 15.37 -20.04
C GLY A 475 11.68 14.42 -21.06
N MET A 476 11.31 13.14 -21.03
CA MET A 476 11.74 12.16 -22.04
C MET A 476 11.24 12.52 -23.44
N ALA A 477 9.98 12.89 -23.59
CA ALA A 477 9.41 13.26 -24.90
C ALA A 477 10.15 14.47 -25.49
N GLU A 478 10.45 15.49 -24.68
CA GLU A 478 11.23 16.66 -25.09
C GLU A 478 12.67 16.29 -25.49
N LEU A 479 13.35 15.45 -24.70
CA LEU A 479 14.72 14.99 -25.02
C LEU A 479 14.76 14.15 -26.30
N MET A 480 13.76 13.30 -26.52
CA MET A 480 13.63 12.51 -27.74
C MET A 480 13.40 13.39 -28.97
N GLU A 481 12.57 14.43 -28.86
CA GLU A 481 12.36 15.41 -29.94
C GLU A 481 13.66 16.15 -30.28
N GLN A 482 14.42 16.60 -29.27
CA GLN A 482 15.72 17.23 -29.46
C GLN A 482 16.72 16.29 -30.14
N THR A 483 16.79 15.03 -29.69
CA THR A 483 17.67 14.01 -30.27
C THR A 483 17.34 13.72 -31.73
N GLN A 484 16.05 13.61 -32.06
CA GLN A 484 15.59 13.49 -33.44
C GLN A 484 16.04 14.69 -34.29
N GLY A 485 15.96 15.91 -33.75
CA GLY A 485 16.45 17.11 -34.41
C GLY A 485 17.95 17.05 -34.74
N PHE A 486 18.79 16.61 -33.80
CA PHE A 486 20.24 16.47 -34.02
C PHE A 486 20.56 15.43 -35.10
N LEU A 487 19.90 14.27 -35.08
CA LEU A 487 20.16 13.22 -36.06
C LEU A 487 19.58 13.54 -37.44
N ALA A 488 18.44 14.23 -37.51
CA ALA A 488 17.90 14.72 -38.77
C ALA A 488 18.86 15.73 -39.42
N ALA A 489 19.47 16.63 -38.62
CA ALA A 489 20.51 17.53 -39.09
C ALA A 489 21.76 16.77 -39.56
N ALA A 490 22.17 15.72 -38.85
CA ALA A 490 23.28 14.86 -39.26
C ALA A 490 22.99 14.16 -40.61
N LEU A 491 21.78 13.61 -40.79
CA LEU A 491 21.36 12.97 -42.04
C LEU A 491 21.39 13.93 -43.23
N GLN A 492 21.10 15.23 -43.03
CA GLN A 492 21.22 16.26 -44.06
C GLN A 492 22.66 16.52 -44.52
N MET A 493 23.68 15.99 -43.83
CA MET A 493 25.08 16.07 -44.25
C MET A 493 25.47 14.98 -45.26
N ALA A 494 24.69 13.90 -45.38
CA ALA A 494 24.98 12.80 -46.30
C ALA A 494 25.11 13.22 -47.78
N PRO A 495 24.25 14.11 -48.32
CA PRO A 495 24.42 14.64 -49.67
C PRO A 495 25.75 15.37 -49.88
N GLY A 496 26.23 16.08 -48.85
CA GLY A 496 27.53 16.77 -48.89
C GLY A 496 28.70 15.79 -49.06
N ILE A 497 28.66 14.63 -48.38
CA ILE A 497 29.68 13.57 -48.55
C ILE A 497 29.64 13.02 -49.99
N ALA A 498 28.44 12.78 -50.53
CA ALA A 498 28.28 12.28 -51.89
C ALA A 498 28.71 13.29 -52.97
N GLU A 499 28.46 14.58 -52.77
CA GLU A 499 28.92 15.66 -53.66
C GLU A 499 30.45 15.71 -53.73
N GLU A 500 31.13 15.54 -52.60
CA GLU A 500 32.59 15.47 -52.54
C GLU A 500 33.15 14.21 -53.23
N ALA A 501 32.45 13.07 -53.16
CA ALA A 501 32.80 11.88 -53.94
C ALA A 501 32.77 12.20 -55.44
N GLN A 502 31.70 12.84 -55.92
CA GLN A 502 31.52 13.19 -57.33
C GLN A 502 32.62 14.15 -57.83
N ALA A 503 33.15 15.02 -56.96
CA ALA A 503 34.27 15.91 -57.28
C ALA A 503 35.59 15.16 -57.57
N LEU A 504 35.75 13.91 -57.11
CA LEU A 504 36.89 13.03 -57.39
C LEU A 504 36.65 11.99 -58.49
N ALA A 505 35.49 12.04 -59.16
CA ALA A 505 35.14 11.08 -60.21
C ALA A 505 36.23 10.99 -61.28
N SER A 506 36.73 9.76 -61.47
CA SER A 506 37.83 9.41 -62.36
C SER A 506 37.67 7.95 -62.81
N SER A 507 38.28 7.60 -63.94
CA SER A 507 38.19 6.24 -64.48
C SER A 507 39.34 5.37 -63.96
N PRO A 508 39.08 4.18 -63.40
CA PRO A 508 40.14 3.29 -62.94
C PRO A 508 40.95 2.75 -64.12
N LEU A 509 42.24 2.51 -63.89
CA LEU A 509 43.09 1.80 -64.85
C LEU A 509 42.52 0.42 -65.19
N PRO A 510 42.37 0.06 -66.48
CA PRO A 510 41.94 -1.28 -66.84
C PRO A 510 42.98 -2.34 -66.40
N PRO A 511 42.56 -3.57 -66.04
CA PRO A 511 43.45 -4.60 -65.48
C PRO A 511 44.65 -4.98 -66.37
N GLY A 512 44.54 -4.78 -67.69
CA GLY A 512 45.59 -5.09 -68.67
C GLY A 512 46.31 -3.86 -69.23
N ALA A 513 46.23 -2.69 -68.58
CA ALA A 513 46.91 -1.49 -69.04
C ALA A 513 48.44 -1.70 -69.07
N PRO A 514 49.15 -1.36 -70.17
CA PRO A 514 50.60 -1.47 -70.25
C PRO A 514 51.28 -0.37 -69.40
N GLY A 515 52.32 -0.72 -68.64
CA GLY A 515 53.09 0.22 -67.82
C GLY A 515 53.75 -0.44 -66.60
N ASP A 516 54.67 0.26 -65.94
CA ASP A 516 55.22 -0.15 -64.64
C ASP A 516 54.26 0.25 -63.52
N ASP A 517 53.59 -0.73 -62.92
CA ASP A 517 52.64 -0.55 -61.82
C ASP A 517 53.31 -0.49 -60.43
N SER A 518 54.63 -0.65 -60.34
CA SER A 518 55.32 -0.74 -59.03
C SER A 518 55.04 0.45 -58.10
N PRO A 519 55.06 1.72 -58.57
CA PRO A 519 54.72 2.87 -57.73
C PRO A 519 53.26 2.86 -57.27
N LEU A 520 52.34 2.43 -58.15
CA LEU A 520 50.91 2.32 -57.83
C LEU A 520 50.65 1.23 -56.78
N ARG A 521 51.30 0.07 -56.90
CA ARG A 521 51.16 -1.05 -55.95
C ARG A 521 51.62 -0.67 -54.55
N LEU A 522 52.76 0.02 -54.43
CA LEU A 522 53.29 0.49 -53.15
C LEU A 522 52.32 1.48 -52.47
N LEU A 523 51.72 2.40 -53.23
CA LEU A 523 50.75 3.34 -52.67
C LEU A 523 49.44 2.65 -52.27
N LEU A 524 48.96 1.68 -53.05
CA LEU A 524 47.78 0.89 -52.68
C LEU A 524 48.01 0.08 -51.40
N GLU A 525 49.20 -0.51 -51.22
CA GLU A 525 49.60 -1.21 -50.00
C GLU A 525 49.68 -0.27 -48.78
N ASP A 526 50.23 0.93 -48.95
CA ASP A 526 50.27 1.95 -47.88
C ASP A 526 48.85 2.40 -47.49
N ILE A 527 47.99 2.67 -48.47
CA ILE A 527 46.57 3.00 -48.24
C ILE A 527 45.84 1.84 -47.53
N ALA A 528 46.10 0.59 -47.93
CA ALA A 528 45.53 -0.57 -47.29
C ALA A 528 45.94 -0.70 -45.81
N GLY A 529 47.17 -0.29 -45.47
CA GLY A 529 47.70 -0.30 -44.11
C GLY A 529 46.99 0.64 -43.11
N SER A 530 46.26 1.65 -43.59
CA SER A 530 45.47 2.52 -42.71
C SER A 530 44.07 1.98 -42.37
N TYR A 531 43.57 0.97 -43.08
CA TYR A 531 42.19 0.53 -42.87
C TYR A 531 42.01 -0.30 -41.61
N THR A 532 40.98 0.03 -40.85
CA THR A 532 40.56 -0.72 -39.67
C THR A 532 39.29 -1.53 -39.93
N MET A 533 38.46 -1.11 -40.89
CA MET A 533 37.14 -1.69 -41.13
C MET A 533 37.07 -2.68 -42.29
N ALA A 534 36.19 -3.68 -42.17
CA ALA A 534 35.98 -4.70 -43.21
C ALA A 534 35.38 -4.11 -44.51
N GLY A 535 34.50 -3.11 -44.38
CA GLY A 535 33.91 -2.40 -45.53
C GLY A 535 34.97 -1.72 -46.39
N GLU A 536 35.93 -1.03 -45.76
CA GLU A 536 37.04 -0.37 -46.45
C GLU A 536 37.89 -1.37 -47.24
N ARG A 537 38.22 -2.51 -46.62
CA ARG A 537 38.98 -3.59 -47.26
C ARG A 537 38.22 -4.21 -48.43
N SER A 538 36.91 -4.39 -48.29
CA SER A 538 36.03 -4.88 -49.37
C SER A 538 36.03 -3.93 -50.58
N VAL A 539 35.89 -2.62 -50.34
CA VAL A 539 35.94 -1.61 -51.40
C VAL A 539 37.31 -1.61 -52.08
N HIS A 540 38.40 -1.63 -51.30
CA HIS A 540 39.77 -1.62 -51.81
C HIS A 540 40.10 -2.84 -52.67
N ASN A 541 39.61 -4.03 -52.29
CA ASN A 541 39.80 -5.26 -53.05
C ASN A 541 39.29 -5.17 -54.49
N ARG A 542 38.32 -4.30 -54.79
CA ARG A 542 37.82 -4.06 -56.16
C ARG A 542 38.82 -3.33 -57.07
N PHE A 543 39.83 -2.67 -56.49
CA PHE A 543 40.82 -1.85 -57.19
C PHE A 543 42.20 -2.51 -57.24
N LEU A 544 42.37 -3.73 -56.74
CA LEU A 544 43.65 -4.43 -56.78
C LEU A 544 44.11 -4.72 -58.22
N ARG A 545 45.41 -4.56 -58.47
CA ARG A 545 46.05 -4.93 -59.75
C ARG A 545 46.28 -6.44 -59.81
N PRO A 546 46.32 -7.04 -61.02
CA PRO A 546 46.60 -8.47 -61.17
C PRO A 546 47.90 -8.90 -60.44
N GLY A 547 47.80 -9.93 -59.62
CA GLY A 547 48.92 -10.46 -58.82
C GLY A 547 49.08 -9.84 -57.43
N MET A 548 48.22 -8.90 -57.03
CA MET A 548 48.14 -8.43 -55.64
C MET A 548 47.28 -9.37 -54.77
N VAL A 549 47.56 -9.41 -53.48
CA VAL A 549 46.84 -10.25 -52.50
C VAL A 549 45.61 -9.49 -51.98
N ALA A 550 44.45 -10.17 -51.95
CA ALA A 550 43.23 -9.61 -51.39
C ALA A 550 43.34 -9.41 -49.87
N LEU A 551 42.84 -8.27 -49.38
CA LEU A 551 42.76 -7.96 -47.96
C LEU A 551 41.68 -8.81 -47.29
N GLY A 552 41.94 -9.29 -46.08
CA GLY A 552 40.98 -10.08 -45.30
C GLY A 552 39.73 -9.27 -44.93
N THR A 553 38.55 -9.76 -45.30
CA THR A 553 37.26 -9.13 -45.00
C THR A 553 36.54 -9.72 -43.78
N SER A 554 37.08 -10.79 -43.18
CA SER A 554 36.54 -11.35 -41.93
C SER A 554 36.81 -10.44 -40.73
N ALA A 555 35.78 -10.25 -39.90
CA ALA A 555 35.83 -9.50 -38.65
C ALA A 555 36.56 -10.24 -37.52
N ASN A 556 37.75 -10.80 -37.78
CA ASN A 556 38.66 -11.21 -36.72
C ASN A 556 39.75 -10.14 -36.58
N ALA A 557 39.58 -9.26 -35.60
CA ALA A 557 40.69 -8.50 -35.06
C ALA A 557 41.73 -9.48 -34.48
N PRO A 558 43.03 -9.18 -34.51
CA PRO A 558 43.96 -9.84 -33.60
C PRO A 558 43.59 -9.41 -32.18
N SER A 559 43.05 -10.35 -31.39
CA SER A 559 42.96 -10.16 -29.94
C SER A 559 44.34 -9.81 -29.43
N ALA A 560 44.51 -8.59 -28.91
CA ALA A 560 45.60 -8.34 -27.99
C ALA A 560 45.44 -9.36 -26.87
N SER A 561 46.47 -10.18 -26.66
CA SER A 561 46.56 -11.13 -25.57
C SER A 561 46.38 -10.38 -24.25
N VAL A 562 45.16 -10.39 -23.71
CA VAL A 562 44.93 -10.17 -22.29
C VAL A 562 45.45 -11.44 -21.63
N SER A 563 46.52 -11.26 -20.87
CA SER A 563 47.02 -12.24 -19.92
C SER A 563 45.87 -12.75 -19.07
N ASP A 564 45.76 -14.09 -18.98
CA ASP A 564 45.10 -14.80 -17.89
C ASP A 564 45.44 -14.13 -16.56
N ASP A 565 44.42 -13.56 -15.92
CA ASP A 565 44.27 -13.49 -14.48
C ASP A 565 42.77 -13.44 -14.18
N GLU A 566 42.10 -14.58 -14.44
CA GLU A 566 40.87 -14.94 -13.74
C GLU A 566 41.24 -15.37 -12.31
N ALA A 567 40.92 -14.53 -11.34
CA ALA A 567 40.62 -14.96 -9.99
C ALA A 567 39.53 -14.06 -9.37
N GLY A 568 38.29 -14.56 -9.42
CA GLY A 568 37.30 -14.34 -8.36
C GLY A 568 36.32 -13.18 -8.54
N PHE A 569 35.22 -13.44 -9.24
CA PHE A 569 33.92 -12.90 -8.85
C PHE A 569 32.89 -14.03 -8.97
N GLU A 570 32.84 -14.85 -7.92
CA GLU A 570 31.73 -15.76 -7.67
C GLU A 570 30.52 -14.92 -7.22
N ASP A 571 29.42 -15.13 -7.94
CA ASP A 571 28.12 -15.52 -7.40
C ASP A 571 27.54 -14.65 -6.26
N PHE A 572 26.64 -13.74 -6.63
CA PHE A 572 25.62 -13.22 -5.72
C PHE A 572 24.30 -13.07 -6.48
N ASP A 573 23.58 -14.18 -6.62
CA ASP A 573 22.12 -14.17 -6.63
C ASP A 573 21.58 -15.47 -6.03
N ASP A 574 21.31 -15.45 -4.72
CA ASP A 574 20.22 -16.24 -4.14
C ASP A 574 19.96 -15.83 -2.67
N GLY A 575 18.76 -15.30 -2.42
CA GLY A 575 18.04 -15.50 -1.16
C GLY A 575 17.99 -14.33 -0.16
N LEU A 576 16.73 -13.94 0.13
CA LEU A 576 16.21 -13.15 1.27
C LEU A 576 16.29 -11.61 1.12
N PHE A 577 15.20 -11.01 0.63
CA PHE A 577 14.12 -10.44 1.47
C PHE A 577 12.81 -10.36 0.70
#